data_AF-A0ABC8Z1H3-F1
#
_entry.id   AF-A0ABC8Z1H3-F1
#
_cell.length_a   1.000
_cell.length_b   1.000
_cell.length_c   1.000
_cell.angle_alpha   90.00
_cell.angle_beta   90.00
_cell.angle_gamma   90.00
#
_symmetry.space_group_name_H-M   'P 1'
#
loop_
_entity.id
_entity.type
_entity.pdbx_description
1 polymer ?
#
loop_
_entity_poly.entity_id
_entity_poly.type
_entity_poly.pdbx_seq_one_letter_code
_entity_poly.pdbx_strand_id
1 'polypeptide(L)' 'MLQQHSEFILYVHSIAYDQHLNMILGDVEEVVTTVEIDDETYEEIVRTTKRTIPFLFVRGDGVILVSPPLRTA' A
#
# COMPACT_ATOMS: atom_id res chain seq x y z
N MET A 1 17.04 10.06 9.68
CA MET A 1 16.29 10.50 8.47
C MET A 1 15.36 9.35 8.10
N LEU A 2 14.04 9.52 8.20
CA LEU A 2 13.09 8.43 7.90
C LEU A 2 12.93 8.31 6.37
N GLN A 3 13.37 7.20 5.79
CA GLN A 3 13.10 6.92 4.38
C GLN A 3 11.79 6.11 4.28
N GLN A 4 10.68 6.82 4.08
CA GLN A 4 9.37 6.19 3.92
C GLN A 4 9.24 5.61 2.50
N HIS A 5 9.72 4.37 2.31
CA HIS A 5 9.34 3.56 1.15
C HIS A 5 7.97 2.95 1.40
N SER A 6 6.92 3.71 1.09
CA SER A 6 5.54 3.23 1.24
C SER A 6 5.20 2.27 0.09
N GLU A 7 5.41 0.98 0.29
CA GLU A 7 4.81 -0.04 -0.56
C GLU A 7 3.32 -0.18 -0.21
N PHE A 8 2.46 0.26 -1.12
CA PHE A 8 1.01 0.22 -0.95
C PHE A 8 0.47 -1.09 -1.52
N ILE A 9 0.21 -2.08 -0.67
CA ILE A 9 -0.40 -3.34 -1.07
C ILE A 9 -1.87 -3.28 -0.71
N LEU A 10 -2.76 -3.36 -1.72
CA LEU A 10 -4.21 -3.33 -1.54
C LEU A 10 -4.82 -4.67 -1.98
N TYR A 11 -5.52 -5.33 -1.07
CA TYR A 11 -6.40 -6.47 -1.37
C TYR A 11 -7.83 -5.95 -1.53
N VAL A 12 -8.50 -6.22 -2.66
CA VAL A 12 -9.75 -5.50 -3.01
C VAL A 12 -10.74 -6.32 -3.84
N HIS A 13 -12.04 -6.05 -3.64
CA HIS A 13 -13.10 -6.15 -4.66
C HIS A 13 -13.19 -4.80 -5.41
N SER A 14 -12.53 -4.68 -6.58
CA SER A 14 -12.47 -3.40 -7.31
C SER A 14 -13.83 -2.98 -7.85
N ILE A 15 -14.20 -1.71 -7.65
CA ILE A 15 -15.54 -1.18 -7.99
C ILE A 15 -15.49 -0.38 -9.30
N ALA A 16 -14.42 0.40 -9.54
CA ALA A 16 -14.21 1.15 -10.79
C ALA A 16 -12.77 1.68 -10.93
N TYR A 17 -12.33 1.92 -12.18
CA TYR A 17 -11.10 2.63 -12.50
C TYR A 17 -11.22 3.44 -13.81
N ASP A 18 -10.32 4.41 -14.04
CA ASP A 18 -10.24 5.21 -15.27
C ASP A 18 -8.90 5.05 -16.02
N GLN A 19 -8.73 5.77 -17.14
CA GLN A 19 -7.52 5.73 -17.97
C GLN A 19 -6.26 6.28 -17.28
N HIS A 20 -6.43 7.06 -16.22
CA HIS A 20 -5.34 7.61 -15.41
C HIS A 20 -4.98 6.67 -14.25
N LEU A 21 -5.67 5.52 -14.12
CA LEU A 21 -5.57 4.60 -12.99
C LEU A 21 -6.02 5.21 -11.65
N ASN A 22 -6.91 6.21 -11.70
CA ASN A 22 -7.66 6.55 -10.50
C ASN A 22 -8.64 5.40 -10.21
N MET A 23 -8.77 5.03 -8.93
CA MET A 23 -9.56 3.87 -8.53
C MET A 23 -10.47 4.20 -7.35
N ILE A 24 -11.66 3.59 -7.36
CA ILE A 24 -12.53 3.49 -6.19
C ILE A 24 -12.54 2.03 -5.75
N LEU A 25 -12.11 1.80 -4.52
CA LEU A 25 -11.87 0.48 -3.95
C LEU A 25 -12.77 0.27 -2.73
N GLY A 26 -13.34 -0.93 -2.61
CA GLY A 26 -14.13 -1.37 -1.45
C GLY A 26 -13.43 -2.44 -0.64
N ASP A 27 -13.69 -2.47 0.67
CA ASP A 27 -13.13 -3.43 1.63
C ASP A 27 -11.60 -3.55 1.54
N VAL A 28 -10.94 -2.40 1.66
CA VAL A 28 -9.49 -2.26 1.44
C VAL A 28 -8.72 -2.60 2.72
N GLU A 29 -7.73 -3.49 2.62
CA GLU A 29 -6.62 -3.57 3.58
C GLU A 29 -5.45 -2.76 3.02
N GLU A 30 -5.10 -1.67 3.71
CA GLU A 30 -3.91 -0.89 3.41
C GLU A 30 -2.77 -1.34 4.32
N VAL A 31 -1.61 -1.55 3.70
CA VAL A 31 -0.36 -1.88 4.39
C VAL A 31 0.65 -0.78 4.09
N VAL A 32 1.21 -0.16 5.13
CA VAL A 32 2.28 0.83 5.02
C VAL A 32 3.54 0.26 5.66
N THR A 33 4.59 0.12 4.88
CA THR A 33 5.92 -0.28 5.35
C THR A 33 6.79 0.95 5.53
N THR A 34 7.47 1.07 6.67
CA THR A 34 8.40 2.16 6.97
C THR A 34 9.73 1.57 7.43
N VAL A 35 10.82 2.09 6.89
CA VAL A 35 12.17 1.74 7.31
C VAL A 35 12.72 2.88 8.16
N GLU A 36 13.01 2.57 9.41
CA GLU A 36 13.67 3.49 10.35
C GLU A 36 15.12 3.06 10.50
N ILE A 37 16.04 4.02 10.52
CA ILE A 37 17.47 3.75 10.77
C ILE A 37 17.75 4.17 12.20
N ASP A 38 18.30 3.27 13.01
CA ASP A 38 18.74 3.58 14.35
C ASP A 38 20.02 4.45 14.29
N ASP A 39 20.01 5.60 14.95
CA ASP A 39 21.09 6.59 14.82
C ASP A 39 22.38 6.17 15.56
N GLU A 40 22.33 5.18 16.45
CA GLU A 40 23.50 4.70 17.23
C GLU A 40 24.13 3.45 16.60
N THR A 41 23.30 2.52 16.14
CA THR A 41 23.70 1.21 15.63
C THR A 41 23.69 1.13 14.10
N TYR A 42 23.06 2.11 13.43
CA TYR A 42 22.82 2.13 11.98
C TYR A 42 22.02 0.93 11.45
N GLU A 43 21.30 0.25 12.33
CA GLU A 43 20.44 -0.87 11.95
C GLU A 43 19.14 -0.38 11.29
N GLU A 44 18.67 -1.12 10.28
CA GLU A 44 17.38 -0.87 9.62
C GLU A 44 16.26 -1.62 10.35
N ILE A 45 15.32 -0.85 10.90
CA ILE A 45 14.12 -1.36 11.55
C ILE A 45 12.95 -1.21 10.59
N VAL A 46 12.48 -2.33 10.05
CA VAL A 46 11.29 -2.38 9.19
C VAL A 46 10.03 -2.49 10.06
N ARG A 47 9.11 -1.54 9.89
CA ARG A 47 7.80 -1.54 10.55
C ARG A 47 6.70 -1.62 9.51
N THR A 48 5.65 -2.35 9.86
CA THR A 48 4.44 -2.48 9.02
C THR A 48 3.22 -2.05 9.81
N THR A 49 2.47 -1.09 9.28
CA THR A 49 1.19 -0.66 9.84
C THR A 49 0.07 -1.07 8.90
N LYS A 50 -1.02 -1.61 9.45
CA LYS A 50 -2.19 -2.06 8.68
C LYS A 50 -3.43 -1.27 9.04
N ARG A 51 -4.25 -0.95 8.04
CA ARG A 51 -5.57 -0.31 8.21
C ARG A 51 -6.61 -1.01 7.35
N THR A 52 -7.81 -1.17 7.89
CA THR A 52 -8.98 -1.63 7.13
C THR A 52 -9.88 -0.45 6.84
N ILE A 53 -10.22 -0.24 5.57
CA ILE A 53 -10.94 0.94 5.09
C ILE A 53 -12.12 0.46 4.22
N PRO A 54 -13.37 0.75 4.60
CA PRO A 54 -14.54 0.29 3.83
C PRO A 54 -14.55 0.80 2.39
N PHE A 55 -14.19 2.08 2.17
CA PHE A 55 -14.10 2.69 0.85
C PHE A 55 -12.89 3.63 0.76
N LEU A 56 -12.11 3.50 -0.31
CA LEU A 56 -10.93 4.32 -0.55
C LEU A 56 -10.88 4.79 -2.01
N PHE A 57 -10.63 6.09 -2.19
CA PHE A 57 -10.24 6.65 -3.48
C PHE A 57 -8.72 6.69 -3.58
N VAL A 58 -8.17 6.15 -4.66
CA VAL A 58 -6.73 6.15 -4.96
C VAL A 58 -6.48 6.97 -6.21
N ARG A 59 -5.54 7.91 -6.14
CA ARG A 59 -5.08 8.69 -7.30
C ARG A 59 -4.03 7.88 -8.09
N GLY A 60 -4.17 7.85 -9.40
CA GLY A 60 -3.35 7.01 -10.27
C GLY A 60 -1.85 7.36 -10.35
N ASP A 61 -1.46 8.60 -10.04
CA ASP A 61 -0.05 9.02 -10.12
C ASP A 61 0.89 8.20 -9.22
N GLY A 62 0.37 7.64 -8.12
CA GLY A 62 1.15 6.82 -7.17
C GLY A 62 1.08 5.32 -7.44
N VAL A 63 0.37 4.88 -8.49
CA VAL A 63 0.16 3.46 -8.79
C VAL A 63 1.34 2.95 -9.63
N ILE A 64 2.07 1.97 -9.09
CA ILE A 64 3.24 1.38 -9.76
C ILE A 64 2.87 0.05 -10.44
N LEU A 65 2.11 -0.81 -9.74
CA LEU A 65 1.71 -2.13 -10.21
C LEU A 65 0.31 -2.48 -9.69
N VAL A 66 -0.50 -3.09 -10.55
CA VAL A 66 -1.76 -3.73 -10.18
C VAL A 66 -1.65 -5.22 -10.48
N SER A 67 -1.93 -6.07 -9.50
CA SER A 67 -1.89 -7.53 -9.68
C SER A 67 -3.02 -8.21 -8.91
N PRO A 68 -3.55 -9.36 -9.38
CA PRO A 68 -4.56 -10.10 -8.64
C PRO A 68 -3.95 -10.67 -7.35
N PRO A 69 -4.79 -10.94 -6.32
CA PRO A 69 -4.31 -11.62 -5.11
C PRO A 69 -3.68 -12.97 -5.46
N LEU A 70 -2.65 -13.35 -4.70
CA LEU A 70 -2.04 -14.68 -4.82
C LEU A 70 -3.15 -15.73 -4.67
N ARG A 71 -3.31 -16.58 -5.69
CA ARG A 71 -4.20 -17.75 -5.58
C ARG A 71 -3.61 -18.68 -4.53
N THR A 72 -4.17 -18.68 -3.32
CA THR A 72 -4.00 -19.82 -2.40
C THR A 72 -4.80 -20.99 -2.95
N ALA A 73 -4.09 -22.07 -3.30
CA ALA A 73 -4.67 -23.35 -3.73
C ALA A 73 -5.43 -24.02 -2.59
#